data_AF-A0A956E0H7-F1
#
_entry.id   AF-A0A956E0H7-F1
#
_cell.length_a   1.000
_cell.length_b   1.000
_cell.length_c   1.000
_cell.angle_alpha   90.00
_cell.angle_beta   90.00
_cell.angle_gamma   90.00
#
_symmetry.space_group_name_H-M   'P 1'
#
loop_
_entity.id
_entity.type
_entity.pdbx_description
1 polymer ?
#
loop_
_entity_poly.entity_id
_entity_poly.type
_entity_poly.pdbx_seq_one_letter_code
_entity_poly.pdbx_strand_id
1 'polypeptide(L)'
;MASNRASGDRAAVAAGKLKAIRERVVVLEKRLREQPTPEAVAELQTEVEKLTHVLTELGTAESGNQDPWPRDLNTATTSASWGTDPEDVRGG
;
A
#
# COMPACT_ATOMS: atom_id res chain seq x y z
N MET A 1 15.13 18.80 17.33
CA MET A 1 15.76 17.50 16.98
C MET A 1 15.09 16.27 17.62
N ALA A 2 14.29 16.38 18.68
CA ALA A 2 13.65 15.21 19.32
C ALA A 2 12.56 14.53 18.46
N SER A 3 11.75 15.31 17.72
CA SER A 3 10.64 14.79 16.91
C SER A 3 11.05 13.89 15.74
N ASN A 4 12.27 14.07 15.23
CA ASN A 4 12.78 13.27 14.10
C ASN A 4 13.19 11.85 14.52
N ARG A 5 13.73 11.69 15.73
CA ARG A 5 14.03 10.35 16.30
C ARG A 5 12.76 9.59 16.67
N ALA A 6 11.80 10.27 17.31
CA ALA A 6 10.52 9.66 17.68
C ALA A 6 9.72 9.17 16.46
N SER A 7 9.87 9.83 15.30
CA SER A 7 9.26 9.38 14.04
C SER A 7 10.02 8.19 13.43
N GLY A 8 11.36 8.18 13.51
CA GLY A 8 12.18 7.04 13.08
C GLY A 8 11.95 5.76 13.88
N ASP A 9 11.82 5.87 15.21
CA ASP A 9 11.55 4.72 16.08
C ASP A 9 10.16 4.11 15.80
N ARG A 10 9.14 4.96 15.57
CA ARG A 10 7.80 4.49 15.19
C ARG A 10 7.78 3.82 13.82
N ALA A 11 8.48 4.37 12.84
CA ALA A 11 8.62 3.76 11.51
C ALA A 11 9.32 2.39 11.57
N ALA A 12 10.37 2.26 12.39
CA ALA A 12 11.07 0.98 12.59
C ALA A 12 10.17 -0.08 13.25
N VAL A 13 9.39 0.31 14.27
CA VAL A 13 8.41 -0.57 14.92
C VAL A 13 7.33 -1.01 13.93
N ALA A 14 6.80 -0.08 13.12
CA ALA A 14 5.79 -0.40 12.12
C ALA A 14 6.33 -1.32 11.02
N ALA A 15 7.56 -1.10 10.55
CA ALA A 15 8.23 -1.99 9.59
C ALA A 15 8.38 -3.42 10.13
N GLY A 16 8.72 -3.56 11.43
CA GLY A 16 8.77 -4.86 12.11
C GLY A 16 7.40 -5.56 12.13
N LYS A 17 6.33 -4.82 12.47
CA LYS A 17 4.95 -5.33 12.46
C LYS A 17 4.52 -5.76 11.05
N LEU A 18 4.77 -4.95 10.03
CA LEU A 18 4.43 -5.24 8.64
C LEU A 18 5.13 -6.51 8.14
N LYS A 19 6.43 -6.68 8.47
CA LYS A 19 7.17 -7.89 8.12
C LYS A 19 6.55 -9.14 8.75
N ALA A 20 6.20 -9.07 10.04
CA ALA A 20 5.59 -10.20 10.74
C ALA A 20 4.21 -10.57 10.16
N ILE A 21 3.38 -9.58 9.83
CA ILE A 21 2.07 -9.80 9.18
C ILE A 21 2.26 -10.44 7.81
N ARG A 22 3.20 -9.95 7.00
CA ARG A 22 3.51 -10.52 5.68
C ARG A 22 3.90 -12.00 5.78
N GLU A 23 4.78 -12.36 6.72
CA GLU A 23 5.20 -13.76 6.91
C GLU A 23 4.01 -14.66 7.26
N ARG A 24 3.09 -14.19 8.12
CA ARG A 24 1.87 -14.93 8.48
C ARG A 24 0.92 -15.10 7.31
N VAL A 25 0.70 -14.05 6.52
CA VAL A 25 -0.14 -14.10 5.32
C VAL A 25 0.39 -15.14 4.33
N VAL A 26 1.70 -15.19 4.07
CA VAL A 26 2.30 -16.19 3.17
C VAL A 26 2.07 -17.63 3.66
N VAL A 27 2.18 -17.86 4.97
CA VAL A 27 1.88 -19.17 5.57
C VAL A 27 0.40 -19.52 5.42
N LEU A 28 -0.50 -18.57 5.68
CA LEU A 28 -1.94 -18.75 5.54
C LEU A 28 -2.36 -19.00 4.09
N GLU A 29 -1.78 -18.28 3.12
CA GLU A 29 -2.02 -18.50 1.69
C GLU A 29 -1.58 -19.90 1.26
N LYS A 30 -0.43 -20.37 1.74
CA LYS A 30 0.03 -21.74 1.48
C LYS A 30 -0.95 -22.75 2.08
N ARG A 31 -1.36 -22.56 3.34
CA ARG A 31 -2.33 -23.42 4.02
C ARG A 31 -3.68 -23.45 3.30
N LEU A 32 -4.19 -22.29 2.85
CA LEU A 32 -5.44 -22.17 2.09
C LEU A 32 -5.37 -22.88 0.74
N ARG A 33 -4.21 -22.84 0.08
CA ARG A 33 -3.98 -23.54 -1.18
C ARG A 33 -4.01 -25.06 -1.00
N GLU A 34 -3.44 -25.55 0.10
CA GLU A 34 -3.39 -26.99 0.41
C GLU A 34 -4.73 -27.49 1.00
N GLN A 35 -5.36 -26.70 1.86
CA GLN A 35 -6.58 -27.01 2.60
C GLN A 35 -7.43 -25.74 2.76
N PRO A 36 -8.38 -25.48 1.85
CA PRO A 36 -9.25 -24.33 1.94
C PRO A 36 -10.31 -24.56 3.02
N THR A 37 -10.00 -24.15 4.25
CA THR A 37 -10.93 -24.21 5.38
C THR A 37 -11.49 -22.81 5.69
N PRO A 38 -12.74 -22.70 6.16
CA PRO A 38 -13.32 -21.42 6.56
C PRO A 38 -12.56 -20.76 7.71
N GLU A 39 -11.95 -21.57 8.58
CA GLU A 39 -11.08 -21.10 9.66
C GLU A 39 -9.83 -20.39 9.11
N ALA A 40 -9.14 -20.97 8.14
CA ALA A 40 -7.97 -20.36 7.53
C ALA A 40 -8.30 -19.05 6.78
N VAL A 41 -9.52 -18.94 6.22
CA VAL A 41 -10.01 -17.69 5.63
C VAL A 41 -10.25 -16.62 6.71
N ALA A 42 -10.85 -16.99 7.84
CA ALA A 42 -11.06 -16.07 8.96
C ALA A 42 -9.73 -15.59 9.58
N GLU A 43 -8.75 -16.49 9.71
CA GLU A 43 -7.39 -16.14 10.11
C GLU A 43 -6.74 -15.15 9.12
N LEU A 44 -6.91 -15.36 7.81
CA LEU A 44 -6.40 -14.44 6.79
C LEU A 44 -7.08 -13.05 6.86
N GLN A 45 -8.40 -13.00 7.01
CA GLN A 45 -9.14 -11.76 7.18
C GLN A 45 -8.63 -10.97 8.40
N THR A 46 -8.37 -11.66 9.51
CA THR A 46 -7.80 -11.06 10.72
C THR A 46 -6.42 -10.44 10.49
N GLU A 47 -5.54 -11.11 9.73
CA GLU A 47 -4.23 -10.54 9.41
C GLU A 47 -4.33 -9.35 8.42
N VAL A 48 -5.29 -9.35 7.50
CA VAL A 48 -5.58 -8.21 6.62
C VAL A 48 -6.12 -7.00 7.40
N GLU A 49 -6.95 -7.21 8.41
CA GLU A 49 -7.39 -6.13 9.32
C GLU A 49 -6.20 -5.52 10.08
N LYS A 50 -5.30 -6.36 10.60
CA LYS A 50 -4.06 -5.90 11.27
C LYS A 50 -3.17 -5.10 10.31
N LEU A 51 -3.02 -5.54 9.06
CA LEU A 51 -2.29 -4.80 8.03
C LEU A 51 -2.90 -3.42 7.79
N THR A 52 -4.22 -3.37 7.60
CA THR A 52 -4.96 -2.14 7.37
C THR A 52 -4.81 -1.16 8.52
N HIS A 53 -4.86 -1.67 9.76
CA HIS A 53 -4.65 -0.86 10.96
C HIS A 53 -3.25 -0.25 11.01
N VAL A 54 -2.19 -1.06 10.81
CA VAL A 54 -0.81 -0.58 10.81
C VAL A 54 -0.57 0.45 9.70
N LEU A 55 -1.13 0.25 8.51
CA LEU A 55 -1.03 1.21 7.40
C LEU A 55 -1.78 2.51 7.70
N THR A 56 -2.94 2.44 8.36
CA THR A 56 -3.72 3.62 8.75
C THR A 56 -2.98 4.43 9.82
N GLU A 57 -2.38 3.76 10.82
CA GLU A 57 -1.52 4.41 11.83
C GLU A 57 -0.30 5.10 11.20
N LEU A 58 0.27 4.51 10.16
CA LEU A 58 1.38 5.11 9.40
C LEU A 58 0.92 6.32 8.57
N GLY A 59 -0.18 6.22 7.83
CA GLY A 59 -0.70 7.31 6.98
C GLY A 59 -1.25 8.50 7.78
N THR A 60 -1.84 8.25 8.95
CA THR A 60 -2.28 9.34 9.86
C THR A 60 -1.10 10.07 10.51
N ALA A 61 0.07 9.43 10.66
CA ALA A 61 1.27 10.09 11.16
C ALA A 61 1.91 11.06 10.14
N GLU A 62 1.65 10.87 8.83
CA GLU A 62 2.10 11.78 7.75
C GLU A 62 1.07 12.86 7.39
N SER A 63 -0.11 12.85 8.01
CA SER A 63 -1.23 13.76 7.71
C SER A 63 -1.07 15.17 8.32
N GLY A 64 0.14 15.72 8.27
CA GLY A 64 0.36 17.15 8.34
C GLY A 64 0.49 17.71 6.92
N ASN A 65 -0.63 18.10 6.30
CA ASN A 65 -0.68 18.89 5.07
C ASN A 65 -0.33 18.15 3.75
N GLN A 66 -1.14 17.16 3.35
CA GLN A 66 -1.22 16.72 1.95
C GLN A 66 -2.69 16.67 1.53
N ASP A 67 -3.06 17.59 0.64
CA ASP A 67 -4.32 17.59 -0.12
C ASP A 67 -4.60 16.18 -0.65
N PRO A 68 -5.78 15.59 -0.37
CA PRO A 68 -6.09 14.24 -0.80
C PRO A 68 -6.45 14.24 -2.28
N TRP A 69 -5.45 14.02 -3.13
CA TRP A 69 -5.57 13.76 -4.58
C TRP A 69 -6.11 14.92 -5.44
N PRO A 70 -5.69 15.02 -6.72
CA PRO A 70 -6.07 16.12 -7.59
C PRO A 70 -7.57 16.09 -7.86
N ARG A 71 -8.21 17.22 -7.54
CA ARG A 71 -9.62 17.50 -7.77
C ARG A 71 -9.92 17.46 -9.28
N ASP A 72 -11.00 16.75 -9.61
CA ASP A 72 -11.74 16.81 -10.86
C ASP A 72 -10.95 16.56 -12.16
N LEU A 73 -10.84 15.27 -12.51
CA LEU A 73 -10.43 14.77 -13.83
C LEU A 73 -11.30 15.28 -15.00
N ASN A 74 -12.43 15.95 -14.74
CA ASN A 74 -13.34 16.45 -15.76
C ASN A 74 -12.97 17.84 -16.31
N THR A 75 -11.89 18.44 -15.81
CA THR A 75 -11.36 19.73 -16.31
C THR A 75 -10.13 19.56 -17.20
N ALA A 76 -9.60 18.33 -17.33
CA ALA A 76 -8.48 18.00 -18.20
C ALA A 76 -8.92 17.85 -19.68
N THR A 77 -9.74 18.78 -20.18
CA THR A 77 -9.79 19.01 -21.62
C THR A 77 -8.55 19.83 -21.97
N THR A 78 -7.71 19.23 -22.80
CA THR A 78 -6.51 19.78 -23.46
C THR A 78 -5.19 19.30 -22.86
N SER A 79 -4.54 18.46 -23.66
CA SER A 79 -3.12 18.07 -23.58
C SER A 79 -2.78 16.80 -22.81
N ALA A 80 -3.55 15.73 -23.00
CA ALA A 80 -3.00 14.38 -22.93
C ALA A 80 -2.30 14.04 -24.27
N SER A 81 -1.04 14.45 -24.43
CA SER A 81 -0.12 13.81 -25.37
C SER A 81 0.62 12.71 -24.61
N TRP A 82 -0.07 11.61 -24.35
CA TRP A 82 0.54 10.36 -23.88
C TRP A 82 0.48 9.38 -25.04
N GLY A 83 1.57 9.31 -25.78
CA GLY A 83 1.73 8.41 -26.92
C GLY A 83 1.98 9.17 -28.22
N THR A 84 3.22 9.59 -28.44
CA THR A 84 3.73 9.50 -29.80
C THR A 84 3.81 8.02 -30.12
N ASP A 85 3.08 7.61 -31.17
CA ASP A 85 2.95 6.24 -31.63
C ASP A 85 4.35 5.64 -31.91
N PRO A 86 4.68 4.43 -31.43
CA PRO A 86 5.99 3.81 -31.69
C PRO A 86 6.30 3.56 -33.18
N GLU A 87 5.34 3.76 -34.09
CA GLU A 87 5.57 3.71 -35.54
C GLU A 87 6.30 4.94 -36.12
N ASP A 88 6.38 6.08 -35.41
CA ASP A 88 7.11 7.28 -35.89
C ASP A 88 8.65 7.18 -35.73
N VAL A 89 9.18 6.14 -35.09
CA VAL A 89 10.63 5.98 -34.83
C VAL A 89 11.36 5.18 -35.93
N ARG A 90 10.65 4.63 -36.93
CA ARG A 90 11.27 3.72 -37.92
C ARG A 90 11.28 4.16 -39.38
N GLY A 91 10.94 5.40 -39.73
CA GLY A 91 11.07 5.84 -41.12
C GLY A 91 11.02 7.35 -41.31
N GLY A 92 12.19 7.96 -41.50
CA GLY A 92 12.36 9.37 -41.88
C GLY A 92 13.78 9.85 -41.68
#